data_AF-A0A9N9XJC1-F1
#
_entry.id   AF-A0A9N9XJC1-F1
#
_cell.length_a   1.000
_cell.length_b   1.000
_cell.length_c   1.000
_cell.angle_alpha   90.00
_cell.angle_beta   90.00
_cell.angle_gamma   90.00
#
_symmetry.space_group_name_H-M   'P 1'
#
loop_
_entity.id
_entity.type
_entity.pdbx_description
1 polymer ?
#
loop_
_entity_poly.entity_id
_entity_poly.type
_entity_poly.pdbx_seq_one_letter_code
_entity_poly.pdbx_strand_id
1 'polypeptide(L)'
;MYLMIFMIAALCTTFVHTYIEEPGPRFPPTKGEIWPRPSYQLKSNSSFTIDPRTLNIKAIKYECSLIRNAIVYYLHVISEGGVSEEEKLKVLENNSNTSSLYDPASLGIFETLEIKLDSPCTGNEFPSDDMLEDCKFIY
;
A
#
# COMPACT_ATOMS: atom_id res chain seq x y z
N MET A 1 3.06 43.37 45.85
CA MET A 1 3.78 42.12 45.54
C MET A 1 2.87 41.07 44.91
N TYR A 2 1.79 40.64 45.56
CA TYR A 2 0.82 39.68 45.01
C TYR A 2 0.16 40.10 43.69
N LEU A 3 -0.14 41.39 43.52
CA LEU A 3 -0.75 41.90 42.29
C LEU A 3 0.21 41.85 41.08
N MET A 4 1.52 42.03 41.30
CA MET A 4 2.52 41.82 40.25
C MET A 4 2.65 40.34 39.90
N ILE A 5 2.63 39.45 40.89
CA ILE A 5 2.71 38.00 40.66
C ILE A 5 1.51 37.53 39.83
N PHE A 6 0.31 38.06 40.13
CA PHE A 6 -0.91 37.74 39.37
C PHE A 6 -0.84 38.22 37.92
N MET A 7 -0.33 39.43 37.69
CA MET A 7 -0.15 39.99 36.34
C MET A 7 0.87 39.20 35.51
N ILE A 8 1.98 38.77 36.12
CA ILE A 8 3.00 37.95 35.46
C ILE A 8 2.43 36.57 35.10
N ALA A 9 1.70 35.92 36.01
CA ALA A 9 1.07 34.63 35.76
C ALA A 9 0.04 34.69 34.62
N ALA A 10 -0.81 35.74 34.60
CA ALA A 10 -1.77 35.95 33.53
C ALA A 10 -1.07 36.15 32.17
N LEU A 11 0.00 36.94 32.12
CA LEU A 11 0.78 37.15 30.91
C LEU A 11 1.43 35.84 30.40
N CYS A 12 1.95 35.00 31.30
CA CYS A 12 2.56 33.73 30.91
C CYS A 12 1.55 32.75 30.28
N THR A 13 0.28 32.77 30.69
CA THR A 13 -0.74 31.87 30.12
C THR A 13 -1.19 32.26 28.71
N THR A 14 -1.05 33.52 28.30
CA THR A 14 -1.46 33.98 26.97
C THR A 14 -0.44 33.69 25.86
N PHE A 15 0.79 33.29 26.22
CA PHE A 15 1.86 32.97 25.26
C PHE A 15 1.95 31.49 24.88
N VAL A 16 1.02 30.66 25.33
CA VAL A 16 0.98 29.24 24.96
C VAL A 16 0.35 29.11 23.57
N HIS A 17 1.17 29.29 22.53
CA HIS A 17 0.78 28.87 21.18
C HIS A 17 0.82 27.35 21.10
N THR A 18 -0.35 26.71 21.13
CA THR A 18 -0.47 25.30 20.79
C THR A 18 -0.36 25.16 19.27
N TYR A 19 0.75 24.60 18.78
CA TYR A 19 0.85 24.18 17.39
C TYR A 19 0.06 22.87 17.24
N ILE A 20 -1.05 22.93 16.51
CA ILE A 20 -1.76 21.73 16.06
C ILE A 20 -0.97 21.26 14.82
N GLU A 21 -0.07 20.28 14.98
CA GLU A 21 0.38 19.49 13.83
C GLU A 21 -0.88 18.88 13.22
N GLU A 22 -1.22 19.18 11.97
CA GLU A 22 -2.28 18.46 11.26
C GLU A 22 -1.83 17.00 11.12
N PRO A 23 -2.51 16.02 11.76
CA PRO A 23 -2.13 14.63 11.61
C PRO A 23 -2.46 14.20 10.18
N GLY A 24 -1.43 14.05 9.35
CA GLY A 24 -1.58 13.63 7.97
C GLY A 24 -0.26 13.66 7.20
N PRO A 25 -0.20 12.95 6.06
CA PRO A 25 0.95 13.02 5.18
C PRO A 25 1.13 14.45 4.67
N ARG A 26 2.31 15.04 4.91
CA ARG A 26 2.68 16.40 4.45
C ARG A 26 2.71 16.53 2.92
N PHE A 27 2.62 15.40 2.21
CA PHE A 27 2.61 15.32 0.76
C PHE A 27 1.36 14.57 0.31
N PRO A 28 0.54 15.16 -0.57
CA PRO A 28 -0.60 14.45 -1.14
C PRO A 28 -0.09 13.23 -1.92
N PRO A 29 -0.74 12.06 -1.80
CA PRO A 29 -0.34 10.88 -2.54
C PRO A 29 -0.43 11.15 -4.05
N THR A 30 0.67 10.87 -4.76
CA THR A 30 0.68 10.89 -6.22
C THR A 30 -0.20 9.75 -6.72
N LYS A 31 -1.29 10.09 -7.43
CA LYS A 31 -2.26 9.11 -7.95
C LYS A 31 -1.55 8.07 -8.81
N GLY A 32 -1.77 6.78 -8.52
CA GLY A 32 -1.20 5.66 -9.27
C GLY A 32 0.25 5.32 -8.93
N GLU A 33 0.89 6.03 -8.00
CA GLU A 33 2.25 5.73 -7.54
C GLU A 33 2.23 4.89 -6.26
N ILE A 34 3.28 4.09 -6.06
CA ILE A 34 3.44 3.26 -4.86
C ILE A 34 3.65 4.16 -3.63
N TRP A 35 2.91 3.88 -2.57
CA TRP A 35 3.00 4.62 -1.31
C TRP A 35 3.03 3.68 -0.09
N PRO A 36 3.91 3.91 0.91
CA PRO A 36 5.02 4.87 0.89
C PRO A 36 6.05 4.53 -0.20
N ARG A 37 6.88 5.51 -0.57
CA ARG A 37 7.88 5.31 -1.62
C ARG A 37 8.90 4.24 -1.17
N PRO A 38 9.11 3.16 -1.95
CA PRO A 38 10.12 2.15 -1.61
C PRO A 38 11.53 2.71 -1.62
N SER A 39 12.42 2.14 -0.80
CA SER A 39 13.86 2.48 -0.77
C SER A 39 14.54 2.25 -2.13
N TYR A 40 14.08 1.25 -2.88
CA TYR A 40 14.53 0.95 -4.23
C TYR A 40 13.35 0.57 -5.12
N GLN A 41 13.27 1.19 -6.30
CA GLN A 41 12.25 0.89 -7.29
C GLN A 41 12.86 0.97 -8.69
N LEU A 42 12.68 -0.09 -9.49
CA LEU A 42 12.96 -0.08 -10.91
C LEU A 42 11.62 -0.01 -11.66
N LYS A 43 11.44 1.04 -12.47
CA LYS A 43 10.24 1.20 -13.30
C LYS A 43 10.56 0.76 -14.73
N SER A 44 9.65 -0.01 -15.32
CA SER A 44 9.68 -0.37 -16.74
C SER A 44 8.47 0.24 -17.44
N ASN A 45 8.62 0.47 -18.75
CA ASN A 45 7.50 0.83 -19.61
C ASN A 45 6.65 -0.39 -20.02
N SER A 46 7.11 -1.60 -19.69
CA SER A 46 6.40 -2.86 -19.93
C SER A 46 5.55 -3.27 -18.74
N SER A 47 4.40 -3.88 -18.97
CA SER A 47 3.44 -4.23 -17.92
C SER A 47 2.84 -5.63 -18.10
N PHE A 48 2.47 -6.27 -16.99
CA PHE A 48 1.60 -7.43 -16.99
C PHE A 48 0.14 -7.02 -16.72
N THR A 49 -0.80 -7.78 -17.27
CA THR A 49 -2.22 -7.68 -16.92
C THR A 49 -2.53 -8.68 -15.80
N ILE A 50 -3.24 -8.23 -14.76
CA ILE A 50 -3.73 -9.11 -13.69
C ILE A 50 -5.20 -9.38 -13.95
N ASP A 51 -5.58 -10.66 -13.98
CA ASP A 51 -6.98 -11.08 -13.86
C ASP A 51 -7.22 -11.55 -12.40
N PRO A 52 -7.99 -10.81 -11.59
CA PRO A 52 -8.25 -11.17 -10.20
C PRO A 52 -8.90 -12.56 -10.02
N ARG A 53 -9.55 -13.11 -11.05
CA ARG A 53 -10.23 -14.41 -10.98
C ARG A 53 -9.28 -15.60 -11.09
N THR A 54 -8.15 -15.40 -11.77
CA THR A 54 -7.15 -16.45 -12.03
C THR A 54 -5.85 -16.23 -11.27
N LEU A 55 -5.66 -15.04 -10.68
CA LEU A 55 -4.51 -14.75 -9.82
C LEU A 55 -4.43 -15.72 -8.64
N ASN A 56 -3.28 -16.38 -8.53
CA ASN A 56 -2.96 -17.28 -7.43
C ASN A 56 -1.79 -16.73 -6.61
N ILE A 57 -2.01 -16.49 -5.32
CA ILE A 57 -0.94 -16.11 -4.40
C ILE A 57 -0.70 -17.29 -3.46
N LYS A 58 0.54 -17.78 -3.38
CA LYS A 58 0.90 -18.93 -2.53
C LYS A 58 2.20 -18.70 -1.79
N ALA A 59 2.27 -19.18 -0.55
CA ALA A 59 3.51 -19.24 0.19
C ALA A 59 4.33 -20.48 -0.23
N ILE A 60 5.64 -20.33 -0.33
CA ILE A 60 6.58 -21.43 -0.59
C ILE A 60 7.54 -21.56 0.59
N LYS A 61 7.99 -22.79 0.85
CA LYS A 61 8.90 -23.19 1.95
C LYS A 61 8.31 -23.11 3.35
N TYR A 62 7.82 -21.94 3.77
CA TYR A 62 7.24 -21.73 5.10
C TYR A 62 5.89 -21.01 4.99
N GLU A 63 4.94 -21.43 5.82
CA GLU A 63 3.59 -20.87 5.87
C GLU A 63 3.10 -20.90 7.34
N CYS A 64 2.36 -19.86 7.72
CA CYS A 64 1.66 -19.78 9.00
C CYS A 64 0.31 -19.07 8.80
N SER A 65 -0.52 -19.09 9.86
CA SER A 65 -1.86 -18.49 9.85
C SER A 65 -1.86 -17.02 9.44
N LEU A 66 -0.86 -16.25 9.90
CA LEU A 66 -0.71 -14.82 9.56
C LEU A 66 -0.57 -14.63 8.04
N ILE A 67 0.37 -15.35 7.41
CA ILE A 67 0.62 -15.26 5.98
C ILE A 67 -0.57 -15.76 5.17
N ARG A 68 -1.18 -16.86 5.57
CA ARG A 68 -2.39 -17.38 4.92
C ARG A 68 -3.55 -16.38 4.95
N ASN A 69 -3.77 -15.74 6.10
CA ASN A 69 -4.81 -14.73 6.24
C ASN A 69 -4.49 -13.47 5.42
N ALA A 70 -3.22 -13.05 5.39
CA ALA A 70 -2.76 -11.95 4.56
C ALA A 70 -3.00 -12.24 3.07
N ILE A 71 -2.70 -13.45 2.60
CA ILE A 71 -2.97 -13.89 1.22
C ILE A 71 -4.46 -13.74 0.87
N VAL A 72 -5.35 -14.26 1.72
CA VAL A 72 -6.81 -14.16 1.50
C VAL A 72 -7.25 -12.70 1.46
N TYR A 73 -6.75 -11.88 2.38
CA TYR A 73 -7.06 -10.46 2.45
C TYR A 73 -6.57 -9.70 1.21
N TYR A 74 -5.33 -9.93 0.76
CA TYR A 74 -4.79 -9.23 -0.40
C TYR A 74 -5.42 -9.68 -1.71
N LEU A 75 -5.81 -10.95 -1.85
CA LEU A 75 -6.64 -11.39 -2.98
C LEU A 75 -7.97 -10.63 -3.02
N HIS A 76 -8.62 -10.48 -1.87
CA HIS A 76 -9.84 -9.69 -1.75
C HIS A 76 -9.62 -8.21 -2.11
N VAL A 77 -8.59 -7.57 -1.56
CA VAL A 77 -8.24 -6.17 -1.89
C VAL A 77 -7.94 -5.99 -3.37
N ILE A 78 -7.24 -6.93 -4.02
CA ILE A 78 -6.97 -6.87 -5.47
C ILE A 78 -8.27 -7.03 -6.26
N SER A 79 -9.17 -7.92 -5.83
CA SER A 79 -10.44 -8.16 -6.52
C SER A 79 -11.41 -6.98 -6.41
N GLU A 80 -11.45 -6.31 -5.25
CA GLU A 80 -12.33 -5.16 -4.99
C GLU A 80 -11.72 -3.82 -5.41
N GLY A 81 -10.42 -3.65 -5.18
CA GLY A 81 -9.69 -2.39 -5.40
C GLY A 81 -9.31 -2.13 -6.85
N GLY A 82 -9.56 -3.07 -7.75
CA GLY A 82 -9.38 -2.86 -9.19
C GLY A 82 -10.51 -2.01 -9.75
N VAL A 83 -10.33 -0.70 -9.83
CA VAL A 83 -11.15 0.29 -10.57
C VAL A 83 -12.61 0.35 -10.11
N SER A 84 -13.13 1.54 -9.80
CA SER A 84 -14.54 1.75 -9.46
C SER A 84 -15.43 1.05 -10.52
N GLU A 85 -16.53 0.39 -10.12
CA GLU A 85 -17.54 -0.14 -11.07
C GLU A 85 -17.92 0.91 -12.13
N GLU A 86 -17.97 2.17 -11.71
CA GLU A 86 -18.26 3.32 -12.57
C GLU A 86 -17.15 3.62 -13.59
N GLU A 87 -15.88 3.39 -13.23
CA GLU A 87 -14.75 3.46 -14.15
C GLU A 87 -14.65 2.21 -15.04
N LYS A 88 -15.01 1.02 -14.55
CA LYS A 88 -15.12 -0.22 -15.36
C LYS A 88 -16.16 -0.04 -16.47
N LEU A 89 -17.30 0.56 -16.15
CA LEU A 89 -18.37 0.87 -17.10
C LEU A 89 -17.93 1.90 -18.16
N LYS A 90 -17.20 2.95 -17.76
CA LYS A 90 -16.64 3.94 -18.70
C LYS A 90 -15.59 3.34 -19.64
N VAL A 91 -14.76 2.42 -19.15
CA VAL A 91 -13.79 1.68 -19.97
C VAL A 91 -14.51 0.76 -20.97
N LEU A 92 -15.58 0.09 -20.56
CA LEU A 92 -16.41 -0.75 -21.43
C LEU A 92 -17.12 0.06 -22.53
N GLU A 93 -17.66 1.25 -22.23
CA GLU A 93 -18.28 2.12 -23.23
C GLU A 93 -17.28 2.65 -24.26
N ASN A 94 -16.08 3.05 -23.83
CA ASN A 94 -15.02 3.55 -24.73
C ASN A 94 -14.35 2.44 -25.56
N ASN A 95 -14.34 1.19 -25.09
CA ASN A 95 -13.77 0.05 -25.81
C ASN A 95 -14.66 -0.50 -26.93
N SER A 96 -15.91 -0.03 -27.08
CA SER A 96 -16.74 -0.40 -28.24
C SER A 96 -16.18 0.08 -29.58
N ASN A 97 -15.21 0.99 -29.57
CA ASN A 97 -14.62 1.59 -30.78
C ASN A 97 -13.11 1.37 -30.97
N THR A 98 -12.43 0.55 -30.14
CA THR A 98 -11.00 0.29 -30.35
C THR A 98 -10.65 -1.20 -30.22
N SER A 99 -10.49 -1.82 -31.38
CA SER A 99 -9.77 -3.08 -31.56
C SER A 99 -8.29 -2.86 -31.17
N SER A 100 -7.98 -2.86 -29.87
CA SER A 100 -6.59 -2.84 -29.39
C SER A 100 -6.01 -4.25 -29.50
N LEU A 101 -5.64 -4.61 -30.73
CA LEU A 101 -4.75 -5.75 -30.99
C LEU A 101 -3.36 -5.38 -30.47
N TYR A 102 -2.90 -6.12 -29.45
CA TYR A 102 -1.50 -6.30 -29.06
C TYR A 102 -0.72 -5.00 -28.74
N ASP A 103 -0.74 -4.58 -27.48
CA ASP A 103 0.23 -3.61 -26.96
C ASP A 103 1.63 -4.26 -26.92
N PRO A 104 2.63 -3.75 -27.67
CA PRO A 104 3.99 -4.30 -27.67
C PRO A 104 4.70 -4.19 -26.30
N ALA A 105 4.19 -3.37 -25.38
CA ALA A 105 4.69 -3.26 -24.02
C ALA A 105 4.07 -4.29 -23.05
N SER A 106 3.05 -5.05 -23.50
CA SER A 106 2.42 -6.08 -22.67
C SER A 106 3.30 -7.33 -22.57
N LEU A 107 3.58 -7.75 -21.33
CA LEU A 107 4.31 -8.97 -21.02
C LEU A 107 3.39 -10.20 -20.85
N GLY A 108 2.07 -10.02 -21.00
CA GLY A 108 1.07 -11.07 -20.83
C GLY A 108 0.35 -11.01 -19.49
N ILE A 109 -0.22 -12.14 -19.07
CA ILE A 109 -1.03 -12.26 -17.85
C ILE A 109 -0.12 -12.67 -16.69
N PHE A 110 -0.22 -11.94 -15.56
CA PHE A 110 0.43 -12.31 -14.32
C PHE A 110 -0.48 -13.26 -13.52
N GLU A 111 -0.13 -14.54 -13.51
CA GLU A 111 -1.00 -15.60 -12.96
C GLU A 111 -0.64 -15.99 -11.53
N THR A 112 0.66 -16.01 -11.17
CA THR A 112 1.10 -16.56 -9.87
C THR A 112 2.09 -15.64 -9.17
N LEU A 113 1.81 -15.34 -7.90
CA LEU A 113 2.75 -14.72 -6.97
C LEU A 113 3.19 -15.76 -5.92
N GLU A 114 4.50 -16.01 -5.85
CA GLU A 114 5.09 -16.89 -4.85
C GLU A 114 5.73 -16.08 -3.72
N ILE A 115 5.30 -16.33 -2.49
CA ILE A 115 5.82 -15.67 -1.29
C ILE A 115 6.80 -16.60 -0.61
N LYS A 116 8.07 -16.20 -0.54
CA LYS A 116 9.10 -16.95 0.18
C LYS A 116 9.46 -16.24 1.48
N LEU A 117 9.26 -16.92 2.60
CA LEU A 117 9.75 -16.44 3.89
C LEU A 117 11.19 -16.92 4.10
N ASP A 118 12.02 -16.05 4.64
CA ASP A 118 13.42 -16.37 4.94
C ASP A 118 13.52 -17.30 6.16
N SER A 119 12.67 -17.08 7.16
CA SER A 119 12.55 -17.86 8.39
C SER A 119 11.15 -18.47 8.56
N PRO A 120 11.01 -19.55 9.35
CA PRO A 120 9.70 -20.08 9.71
C PRO A 120 8.91 -19.08 10.56
N CYS A 121 7.58 -19.18 10.53
CA CYS A 121 6.66 -18.38 11.34
C CYS A 121 5.63 -19.27 12.04
N THR A 122 5.08 -18.79 13.15
CA THR A 122 4.08 -19.44 14.00
C THR A 122 2.73 -18.73 13.94
N GLY A 123 2.70 -17.45 13.55
CA GLY A 123 1.50 -16.63 13.42
C GLY A 123 1.05 -15.96 14.72
N ASN A 124 1.79 -16.17 15.82
CA ASN A 124 1.53 -15.56 17.12
C ASN A 124 2.70 -14.67 17.57
N GLU A 125 3.65 -14.39 16.68
CA GLU A 125 4.74 -13.46 16.94
C GLU A 125 4.22 -12.04 17.15
N PHE A 126 4.87 -11.32 18.06
CA PHE A 126 4.68 -9.89 18.21
C PHE A 126 5.83 -9.15 17.53
N PRO A 127 5.56 -8.02 16.86
CA PRO A 127 6.59 -7.18 16.29
C PRO A 127 7.51 -6.65 17.40
N SER A 128 8.81 -6.59 17.10
CA SER A 128 9.84 -5.99 17.97
C SER A 128 10.56 -4.89 17.21
N ASP A 129 11.24 -3.98 17.92
CA ASP A 129 12.04 -2.92 17.28
C ASP A 129 13.16 -3.48 16.38
N ASP A 130 13.67 -4.69 16.70
CA ASP A 130 14.69 -5.40 15.92
C ASP A 130 14.11 -6.30 14.80
N MET A 131 12.80 -6.20 14.52
CA MET A 131 12.14 -6.95 13.45
C MET A 131 12.70 -6.55 12.08
N LEU A 132 13.03 -7.54 11.26
CA LEU A 132 13.39 -7.31 9.86
C LEU A 132 12.12 -7.19 9.01
N GLU A 133 11.83 -5.96 8.57
CA GLU A 133 10.69 -5.65 7.68
C GLU A 133 11.08 -5.56 6.19
N ASP A 134 12.33 -5.89 5.87
CA ASP A 134 12.84 -5.86 4.50
C ASP A 134 12.15 -6.93 3.63
N CYS A 135 11.76 -6.55 2.42
CA CYS A 135 11.24 -7.47 1.41
C CYS A 135 11.79 -7.16 0.03
N LYS A 136 11.80 -8.16 -0.85
CA LYS A 136 12.26 -8.02 -2.24
C LYS A 136 11.28 -8.67 -3.21
N PHE A 137 10.89 -7.91 -4.23
CA PHE A 137 10.16 -8.42 -5.38
C PHE A 137 11.14 -8.90 -6.43
N ILE A 138 10.97 -10.14 -6.89
CA ILE A 138 11.77 -10.78 -7.93
C ILE A 138 10.80 -11.15 -9.05
N TYR A 139 11.07 -10.68 -10.25
CA TYR A 139 10.25 -10.86 -11.45
C TYR A 139 11.07 -11.47 -12.58
#